data_AF-A0A0R1PJ73-F1
#
_entry.id   AF-A0A0R1PJ73-F1
#
_cell.length_a   1.000
_cell.length_b   1.000
_cell.length_c   1.000
_cell.angle_alpha   90.00
_cell.angle_beta   90.00
_cell.angle_gamma   90.00
#
_symmetry.space_group_name_H-M   'P 1'
#
loop_
_entity.id
_entity.type
_entity.pdbx_description
1 polymer ?
#
loop_
_entity_poly.entity_id
_entity_poly.type
_entity_poly.pdbx_seq_one_letter_code
_entity_poly.pdbx_strand_id
1 'polypeptide(L)'
;MKMLHRKYGVTRFNAVAHSWGNNAVMYYLEKYSDNKDQPQIDSLVNIAAPMQVLNHNIYRRNDWRYSPQLTKDFRSYMAPDSVIHKLHIRELNIMGQLSMKDHFDKAVPVSSAKSLKKVFKGPHQTYEARLFTGHRAEHSALTRRNPRVLHDIESFLWERNK
;
A
#
# COMPACT_ATOMS: atom_id res chain seq x y z
N MET A 1 -17.04 1.42 1.53
CA MET A 1 -16.95 2.12 2.83
C MET A 1 -18.25 2.80 3.25
N LYS A 2 -18.94 3.54 2.36
CA LYS A 2 -20.26 4.15 2.60
C LYS A 2 -21.29 3.28 3.36
N MET A 3 -21.43 2.00 3.00
CA MET A 3 -22.34 1.10 3.71
C MET A 3 -21.93 0.90 5.18
N LEU A 4 -20.63 0.71 5.44
CA LEU A 4 -20.12 0.55 6.80
C LEU A 4 -20.37 1.79 7.64
N HIS A 5 -20.19 2.97 7.04
CA HIS A 5 -20.51 4.23 7.69
C HIS A 5 -22.00 4.36 8.03
N ARG A 6 -22.87 4.18 7.03
CA ARG A 6 -24.32 4.38 7.20
C ARG A 6 -24.98 3.34 8.08
N LYS A 7 -24.56 2.07 7.99
CA LYS A 7 -25.22 0.96 8.68
C LYS A 7 -24.63 0.69 10.06
N TYR A 8 -23.31 0.88 10.22
CA TYR A 8 -22.60 0.50 11.43
C TYR A 8 -21.89 1.67 12.11
N GLY A 9 -22.06 2.91 11.61
CA GLY A 9 -21.48 4.10 12.23
C GLY A 9 -19.95 4.15 12.15
N VAL A 10 -19.32 3.35 11.27
CA VAL A 10 -17.85 3.35 11.13
C VAL A 10 -17.40 4.72 10.61
N THR A 11 -16.62 5.44 11.41
CA THR A 11 -16.08 6.76 11.04
C THR A 11 -14.59 6.73 10.73
N ARG A 12 -13.87 5.73 11.25
CA ARG A 12 -12.43 5.54 11.06
C ARG A 12 -12.11 4.08 10.78
N PHE A 13 -11.03 3.80 10.06
CA PHE A 13 -10.62 2.43 9.78
C PHE A 13 -9.10 2.29 9.58
N ASN A 14 -8.60 1.09 9.88
CA ASN A 14 -7.29 0.64 9.42
C ASN A 14 -7.46 -0.23 8.17
N ALA A 15 -6.45 -0.25 7.31
CA ALA A 15 -6.43 -1.11 6.13
C ALA A 15 -5.12 -1.91 6.05
N VAL A 16 -5.24 -3.17 5.63
CA VAL A 16 -4.13 -4.02 5.23
C VAL A 16 -4.38 -4.43 3.79
N ALA A 17 -3.46 -4.12 2.90
CA ALA A 17 -3.64 -4.29 1.47
C ALA A 17 -2.47 -5.07 0.86
N HIS A 18 -2.78 -6.13 0.12
CA HIS A 18 -1.79 -6.95 -0.58
C HIS A 18 -1.87 -6.73 -2.09
N SER A 19 -0.72 -6.61 -2.74
CA SER A 19 -0.61 -6.53 -4.20
C SER A 19 -1.53 -5.43 -4.76
N TRP A 20 -2.41 -5.74 -5.71
CA TRP A 20 -3.37 -4.81 -6.29
C TRP A 20 -4.41 -4.25 -5.32
N GLY A 21 -4.63 -4.87 -4.16
CA GLY A 21 -5.46 -4.29 -3.10
C GLY A 21 -4.95 -2.92 -2.67
N ASN A 22 -3.63 -2.67 -2.79
CA ASN A 22 -3.05 -1.35 -2.52
C ASN A 22 -3.61 -0.29 -3.47
N ASN A 23 -3.71 -0.58 -4.77
CA ASN A 23 -4.28 0.36 -5.74
C ASN A 23 -5.75 0.67 -5.45
N ALA A 24 -6.52 -0.32 -5.00
CA ALA A 24 -7.90 -0.10 -4.59
C ALA A 24 -8.00 0.84 -3.37
N VAL A 25 -7.11 0.69 -2.38
CA VAL A 25 -7.05 1.60 -1.23
C VAL A 25 -6.58 2.98 -1.67
N MET A 26 -5.54 3.11 -2.49
CA MET A 26 -5.05 4.41 -2.99
C MET A 26 -6.14 5.17 -3.77
N TYR A 27 -6.88 4.47 -4.63
CA TYR A 27 -8.05 5.04 -5.30
C TYR A 27 -9.10 5.53 -4.30
N TYR A 28 -9.38 4.74 -3.25
CA TYR A 28 -10.29 5.18 -2.20
C TYR A 28 -9.79 6.45 -1.52
N LEU A 29 -8.50 6.51 -1.18
CA LEU A 29 -7.90 7.66 -0.51
C LEU A 29 -8.00 8.93 -1.36
N GLU A 30 -7.71 8.83 -2.65
CA GLU A 30 -7.80 9.97 -3.57
C GLU A 30 -9.25 10.45 -3.74
N LYS A 31 -10.21 9.53 -3.92
CA LYS A 31 -11.58 9.90 -4.31
C LYS A 31 -12.52 10.22 -3.15
N TYR A 32 -12.27 9.67 -1.97
CA TYR A 32 -13.27 9.67 -0.90
C TYR A 32 -12.79 10.23 0.43
N SER A 33 -11.50 10.51 0.63
CA SER A 33 -11.03 10.99 1.94
C SER A 33 -11.53 12.39 2.29
N ASP A 34 -11.77 13.26 1.31
CA ASP A 34 -12.37 14.58 1.55
C ASP A 34 -13.90 14.52 1.78
N ASN A 35 -14.52 13.35 1.61
CA ASN A 35 -15.97 13.19 1.79
C ASN A 35 -16.31 12.81 3.24
N LYS A 36 -17.03 13.70 3.94
CA LYS A 36 -17.45 13.50 5.32
C LYS A 36 -18.44 12.34 5.52
N ASP A 37 -19.14 11.90 4.47
CA ASP A 37 -20.02 10.72 4.49
C ASP A 37 -19.25 9.39 4.33
N GLN A 38 -17.92 9.45 4.36
CA GLN A 38 -17.04 8.30 4.21
C GLN A 38 -16.10 8.18 5.43
N PRO A 39 -15.81 6.94 5.88
CA PRO A 39 -14.84 6.70 6.92
C PRO A 39 -13.45 7.21 6.54
N GLN A 40 -12.73 7.75 7.52
CA GLN A 40 -11.37 8.24 7.37
C GLN A 40 -10.35 7.15 7.71
N ILE A 41 -9.21 7.12 7.01
CA ILE A 41 -8.17 6.13 7.28
C ILE A 41 -7.28 6.55 8.45
N ASP A 42 -6.90 5.59 9.29
CA ASP A 42 -5.99 5.81 10.43
C ASP A 42 -4.61 5.22 10.20
N SER A 43 -4.59 3.98 9.72
CA SER A 43 -3.35 3.29 9.37
C SER A 43 -3.52 2.48 8.10
N LEU A 44 -2.45 2.42 7.30
CA LEU A 44 -2.37 1.60 6.11
C LEU A 44 -1.13 0.72 6.14
N VAL A 45 -1.33 -0.59 6.11
CA VAL A 45 -0.25 -1.54 5.83
C VAL A 45 -0.29 -1.93 4.36
N ASN A 46 0.73 -1.50 3.63
CA ASN A 46 0.94 -1.83 2.24
C ASN A 46 1.84 -3.06 2.13
N ILE A 47 1.40 -4.12 1.44
CA ILE A 47 2.19 -5.34 1.24
C ILE A 47 2.37 -5.57 -0.26
N ALA A 48 3.63 -5.49 -0.73
CA ALA A 48 4.00 -5.69 -2.13
C ALA A 48 3.17 -4.86 -3.11
N ALA A 49 3.09 -3.54 -2.89
CA ALA A 49 2.26 -2.63 -3.66
C ALA A 49 2.80 -2.39 -5.09
N PRO A 50 2.07 -2.73 -6.17
CA PRO A 50 2.49 -2.45 -7.53
C PRO A 50 2.03 -1.04 -7.94
N MET A 51 2.79 -0.02 -7.53
CA MET A 51 2.43 1.40 -7.74
C MET A 51 3.02 2.00 -9.01
N GLN A 52 4.08 1.40 -9.52
CA GLN A 52 4.70 1.79 -10.78
C GLN A 52 4.75 0.61 -11.74
N VAL A 53 4.85 0.95 -13.02
CA VAL A 53 4.93 0.02 -14.15
C VAL A 53 5.93 -1.09 -13.83
N LEU A 54 5.40 -2.31 -13.79
CA LEU A 54 6.17 -3.52 -13.56
C LEU A 54 7.03 -3.79 -14.82
N ASN A 55 8.10 -4.57 -14.72
CA ASN A 55 8.90 -4.88 -15.91
C ASN A 55 8.04 -5.62 -16.96
N HIS A 56 8.02 -5.11 -18.20
CA HIS A 56 7.22 -5.63 -19.32
C HIS A 56 7.45 -7.12 -19.58
N ASN A 57 8.67 -7.62 -19.32
CA ASN A 57 9.05 -9.01 -19.54
C ASN A 57 8.46 -9.97 -18.49
N ILE A 58 7.99 -9.47 -17.35
CA ILE A 58 7.55 -10.29 -16.22
C ILE A 58 6.03 -10.56 -16.29
N TYR A 59 5.22 -9.64 -16.84
CA TYR A 59 3.76 -9.77 -16.86
C TYR A 59 3.10 -9.68 -18.24
N ARG A 60 3.75 -10.19 -19.29
CA ARG A 60 3.19 -10.28 -20.67
C ARG A 60 1.77 -10.86 -20.80
N ARG A 61 1.15 -11.36 -19.72
CA ARG A 61 -0.20 -11.94 -19.70
C ARG A 61 -1.31 -10.98 -19.22
N ASN A 62 -1.00 -9.75 -18.80
CA ASN A 62 -2.01 -8.83 -18.25
C ASN A 62 -1.75 -7.36 -18.65
N ASP A 63 -2.06 -7.00 -19.89
CA ASP A 63 -1.77 -5.66 -20.46
C ASP A 63 -2.40 -4.50 -19.67
N TRP A 64 -3.54 -4.72 -19.01
CA TRP A 64 -4.16 -3.72 -18.14
C TRP A 64 -3.26 -3.26 -16.98
N ARG A 65 -2.32 -4.12 -16.54
CA ARG A 65 -1.34 -3.81 -15.48
C ARG A 65 -0.26 -2.83 -15.94
N TYR A 66 -0.21 -2.54 -17.25
CA TYR A 66 0.64 -1.53 -17.89
C TYR A 66 -0.16 -0.34 -18.41
N SER A 67 -1.43 -0.24 -18.00
CA SER A 67 -2.29 0.84 -18.46
C SER A 67 -1.64 2.20 -18.19
N PRO A 68 -1.69 3.15 -19.15
CA PRO A 68 -1.37 4.55 -18.91
C PRO A 68 -2.07 5.12 -17.66
N GLN A 69 -3.20 4.52 -17.29
CA GLN A 69 -3.95 4.85 -16.08
C GLN A 69 -3.12 4.67 -14.80
N LEU A 70 -2.35 3.58 -14.63
CA LEU A 70 -1.53 3.39 -13.42
C LEU A 70 -0.51 4.53 -13.27
N THR A 71 0.12 4.93 -14.38
CA THR A 71 1.07 6.05 -14.38
C THR A 71 0.35 7.36 -14.08
N LYS A 72 -0.85 7.57 -14.63
CA LYS A 72 -1.66 8.77 -14.40
C LYS A 72 -2.09 8.87 -12.93
N ASP A 73 -2.61 7.78 -12.37
CA ASP A 73 -3.03 7.69 -10.97
C ASP A 73 -1.84 7.92 -10.03
N PHE A 74 -0.70 7.27 -10.30
CA PHE A 74 0.47 7.48 -9.46
C PHE A 74 0.98 8.93 -9.51
N ARG A 75 0.86 9.61 -10.67
CA ARG A 75 1.18 11.04 -10.78
C ARG A 75 0.20 11.92 -10.00
N SER A 76 -1.10 11.63 -10.02
CA SER A 76 -2.08 12.40 -9.26
C SER A 76 -1.87 12.22 -7.76
N TYR A 77 -1.54 11.00 -7.31
CA TYR A 77 -1.23 10.75 -5.90
C TYR A 77 -0.04 11.56 -5.39
N MET A 78 0.99 11.76 -6.23
CA MET A 78 2.19 12.57 -5.91
C MET A 78 2.01 14.07 -6.13
N ALA A 79 0.88 14.54 -6.68
CA ALA A 79 0.70 15.95 -6.99
C ALA A 79 0.76 16.79 -5.71
N PRO A 80 1.34 18.01 -5.73
CA PRO A 80 1.47 18.84 -4.53
C PRO A 80 0.13 19.09 -3.81
N ASP A 81 -0.96 19.20 -4.56
CA ASP A 81 -2.33 19.45 -4.09
C ASP A 81 -3.14 18.17 -3.81
N SER A 82 -2.52 17.00 -3.96
CA SER A 82 -3.13 15.69 -3.70
C SER A 82 -3.82 15.65 -2.33
N VAL A 83 -5.07 15.19 -2.33
CA VAL A 83 -5.84 14.94 -1.09
C VAL A 83 -5.07 14.00 -0.16
N ILE A 84 -4.33 13.04 -0.73
CA ILE A 84 -3.56 12.08 0.04
C ILE A 84 -2.53 12.79 0.92
N HIS A 85 -1.89 13.89 0.48
CA HIS A 85 -0.93 14.64 1.30
C HIS A 85 -1.54 15.33 2.52
N LYS A 86 -2.85 15.52 2.56
CA LYS A 86 -3.56 16.20 3.66
C LYS A 86 -4.01 15.23 4.76
N LEU A 87 -3.88 13.93 4.53
CA LEU A 87 -4.36 12.91 5.45
C LEU A 87 -3.49 12.82 6.71
N HIS A 88 -4.16 12.56 7.84
CA HIS A 88 -3.52 12.15 9.08
C HIS A 88 -3.48 10.61 9.12
N ILE A 89 -2.40 10.02 8.62
CA ILE A 89 -2.29 8.58 8.42
C ILE A 89 -0.91 8.08 8.85
N ARG A 90 -0.87 6.86 9.39
CA ARG A 90 0.38 6.12 9.54
C ARG A 90 0.46 5.01 8.50
N GLU A 91 1.66 4.74 8.02
CA GLU A 91 1.89 3.71 7.03
C GLU A 91 3.03 2.79 7.37
N LEU A 92 2.79 1.51 7.07
CA LEU A 92 3.81 0.48 7.05
C LEU A 92 3.88 -0.09 5.63
N ASN A 93 5.02 0.05 4.97
CA ASN A 93 5.28 -0.51 3.65
C ASN A 93 6.17 -1.76 3.74
N ILE A 94 5.55 -2.91 3.52
CA ILE A 94 6.16 -4.24 3.54
C ILE A 94 6.51 -4.65 2.11
N MET A 95 7.79 -4.91 1.89
CA MET A 95 8.38 -5.29 0.62
C MET A 95 9.06 -6.64 0.73
N GLY A 96 9.06 -7.41 -0.35
CA GLY A 96 9.77 -8.68 -0.45
C GLY A 96 10.80 -8.68 -1.58
N GLN A 97 11.89 -9.42 -1.39
CA GLN A 97 12.78 -9.85 -2.46
C GLN A 97 13.34 -11.24 -2.17
N LEU A 98 13.44 -12.12 -3.16
CA LEU A 98 13.93 -13.48 -2.91
C LEU A 98 15.39 -13.52 -2.48
N SER A 99 16.21 -12.64 -3.06
CA SER A 99 17.63 -12.51 -2.77
C SER A 99 18.05 -11.04 -2.75
N MET A 100 19.27 -10.78 -2.28
CA MET A 100 19.85 -9.43 -2.31
C MET A 100 20.07 -8.88 -3.73
N LYS A 101 20.05 -9.74 -4.75
CA LYS A 101 20.31 -9.37 -6.14
C LYS A 101 19.02 -9.14 -6.94
N ASP A 102 17.96 -9.89 -6.63
CA ASP A 102 16.77 -9.92 -7.47
C ASP A 102 15.89 -8.66 -7.31
N HIS A 103 15.92 -8.02 -6.14
CA HIS A 103 15.07 -6.86 -5.80
C HIS A 103 13.59 -7.05 -6.19
N PHE A 104 13.11 -8.29 -6.07
CA PHE A 104 11.88 -8.74 -6.68
C PHE A 104 11.30 -9.93 -5.90
N ASP A 105 10.00 -9.90 -5.62
CA ASP A 105 9.30 -10.93 -4.84
C ASP A 105 8.71 -12.08 -5.69
N LYS A 106 9.05 -12.18 -6.99
CA LYS A 106 8.38 -12.95 -8.06
C LYS A 106 7.19 -12.27 -8.74
N ALA A 107 6.79 -11.10 -8.27
CA ALA A 107 5.70 -10.33 -8.85
C ALA A 107 5.99 -8.81 -8.84
N VAL A 108 6.29 -8.20 -7.71
CA VAL A 108 6.46 -6.76 -7.60
C VAL A 108 7.92 -6.43 -7.34
N PRO A 109 8.55 -5.59 -8.19
CA PRO A 109 9.87 -5.05 -7.89
C PRO A 109 9.82 -4.21 -6.62
N VAL A 110 10.86 -4.32 -5.79
CA VAL A 110 11.01 -3.50 -4.59
C VAL A 110 10.93 -2.00 -4.93
N SER A 111 11.45 -1.58 -6.09
CA SER A 111 11.36 -0.19 -6.56
C SER A 111 9.91 0.30 -6.74
N SER A 112 9.01 -0.57 -7.24
CA SER A 112 7.60 -0.25 -7.43
C SER A 112 6.89 -0.11 -6.07
N ALA A 113 7.11 -1.04 -5.13
CA ALA A 113 6.52 -0.92 -3.80
C ALA A 113 7.10 0.26 -3.00
N LYS A 114 8.42 0.47 -3.07
CA LYS A 114 9.13 1.56 -2.38
C LYS A 114 8.69 2.94 -2.87
N SER A 115 8.09 3.05 -4.06
CA SER A 115 7.66 4.34 -4.58
C SER A 115 6.54 5.00 -3.79
N LEU A 116 5.81 4.26 -2.93
CA LEU A 116 4.83 4.82 -2.01
C LEU A 116 5.40 5.92 -1.11
N LYS A 117 6.69 5.86 -0.77
CA LYS A 117 7.38 6.94 -0.05
C LYS A 117 7.27 8.31 -0.75
N LYS A 118 7.02 8.32 -2.07
CA LYS A 118 6.84 9.56 -2.84
C LYS A 118 5.44 10.16 -2.70
N VAL A 119 4.44 9.34 -2.38
CA VAL A 119 3.03 9.70 -2.27
C VAL A 119 2.69 10.19 -0.87
N PHE A 120 3.33 9.63 0.16
CA PHE A 120 3.01 9.93 1.53
C PHE A 120 4.10 10.80 2.17
N LYS A 121 3.94 12.12 1.99
CA LYS A 121 4.87 13.17 2.40
C LYS A 121 4.19 14.33 3.14
N GLY A 122 2.94 14.15 3.52
CA GLY A 122 2.17 15.13 4.25
C GLY A 122 2.73 15.41 5.65
N PRO A 123 2.44 16.58 6.24
CA PRO A 123 2.97 16.98 7.54
C PRO A 123 2.44 16.13 8.71
N HIS A 124 1.33 15.41 8.52
CA HIS A 124 0.70 14.56 9.54
C HIS A 124 0.80 13.07 9.20
N GLN A 125 1.80 12.70 8.40
CA GLN A 125 2.00 11.35 7.90
C GLN A 125 3.25 10.73 8.51
N THR A 126 3.16 9.43 8.80
CA THR A 126 4.34 8.64 9.19
C THR A 126 4.49 7.50 8.22
N TYR A 127 5.73 7.24 7.81
CA TYR A 127 6.05 6.21 6.84
C TYR A 127 7.15 5.31 7.39
N GLU A 128 6.81 4.04 7.59
CA GLU A 128 7.75 2.98 7.93
C GLU A 128 7.89 2.01 6.76
N ALA A 129 9.08 1.44 6.59
CA ALA A 129 9.34 0.43 5.58
C ALA A 129 10.00 -0.80 6.20
N ARG A 130 9.64 -1.98 5.69
CA ARG A 130 10.23 -3.27 6.05
C ARG A 130 10.52 -4.05 4.77
N LEU A 131 11.77 -4.49 4.61
CA LEU A 131 12.18 -5.34 3.50
C LEU A 131 12.46 -6.75 4.04
N PHE A 132 11.74 -7.72 3.51
CA PHE A 132 11.96 -9.13 3.78
C PHE A 132 12.77 -9.76 2.65
N THR A 133 13.63 -10.72 3.03
CA THR A 133 14.44 -11.48 2.08
C THR A 133 14.22 -12.99 2.22
N GLY A 134 14.56 -13.76 1.19
CA GLY A 134 14.48 -15.22 1.19
C GLY A 134 13.14 -15.78 0.71
N HIS A 135 12.95 -17.10 0.84
CA HIS A 135 11.79 -17.80 0.28
C HIS A 135 10.44 -17.30 0.84
N ARG A 136 10.40 -16.87 2.10
CA ARG A 136 9.19 -16.30 2.73
C ARG A 136 8.92 -14.84 2.35
N ALA A 137 9.79 -14.22 1.55
CA ALA A 137 9.59 -12.91 0.97
C ALA A 137 9.04 -12.98 -0.47
N GLU A 138 8.67 -14.17 -0.96
CA GLU A 138 7.92 -14.32 -2.21
C GLU A 138 6.52 -13.66 -2.10
N HIS A 139 6.00 -13.17 -3.23
CA HIS A 139 4.81 -12.35 -3.31
C HIS A 139 3.60 -12.86 -2.53
N SER A 140 3.27 -14.14 -2.66
CA SER A 140 2.17 -14.77 -1.91
C SER A 140 2.60 -15.23 -0.52
N ALA A 141 3.88 -15.61 -0.37
CA ALA A 141 4.44 -16.05 0.90
C ALA A 141 4.51 -14.93 1.96
N LEU A 142 4.66 -13.66 1.53
CA LEU A 142 4.65 -12.49 2.42
C LEU A 142 3.44 -12.51 3.36
N THR A 143 2.23 -12.77 2.85
CA THR A 143 1.02 -12.78 3.68
C THR A 143 0.64 -14.16 4.20
N ARG A 144 0.99 -15.23 3.49
CA ARG A 144 0.52 -16.60 3.81
C ARG A 144 1.47 -17.42 4.67
N ARG A 145 2.77 -17.08 4.68
CA ARG A 145 3.83 -17.97 5.21
C ARG A 145 4.91 -17.24 5.99
N ASN A 146 4.84 -15.92 6.12
CA ASN A 146 5.85 -15.13 6.79
C ASN A 146 5.34 -14.62 8.14
N PRO A 147 5.64 -15.30 9.27
CA PRO A 147 5.16 -14.88 10.58
C PRO A 147 5.74 -13.52 11.01
N ARG A 148 6.89 -13.12 10.47
CA ARG A 148 7.46 -11.79 10.76
C ARG A 148 6.65 -10.66 10.11
N VAL A 149 6.05 -10.91 8.94
CA VAL A 149 5.13 -9.95 8.31
C VAL A 149 3.88 -9.80 9.16
N LEU A 150 3.30 -10.91 9.65
CA LEU A 150 2.14 -10.86 10.53
C LEU A 150 2.45 -10.10 11.82
N HIS A 151 3.59 -10.39 12.45
CA HIS A 151 4.04 -9.67 13.64
C HIS A 151 4.19 -8.16 13.39
N ASP A 152 4.84 -7.75 12.29
CA ASP A 152 4.99 -6.34 11.96
C ASP A 152 3.62 -5.66 11.71
N ILE A 153 2.66 -6.35 11.08
CA ILE A 153 1.27 -5.86 10.92
C ILE A 153 0.62 -5.68 12.28
N GLU A 154 0.72 -6.67 13.16
CA GLU A 154 0.08 -6.69 14.47
C GLU A 154 0.60 -5.56 15.36
N SER A 155 1.92 -5.49 15.51
CA SER A 155 2.58 -4.44 16.29
C SER A 155 2.26 -3.06 15.75
N PHE A 156 2.28 -2.87 14.43
CA PHE A 156 1.97 -1.58 13.83
C PHE A 156 0.51 -1.15 14.07
N LEU A 157 -0.45 -2.07 13.97
CA LEU A 157 -1.87 -1.73 14.07
C LEU A 157 -2.36 -1.58 15.51
N TRP A 158 -1.91 -2.43 16.43
CA TRP A 158 -2.55 -2.59 17.74
C TRP A 158 -1.65 -2.31 18.94
N GLU A 159 -0.33 -2.43 18.84
CA GLU A 159 0.58 -2.24 19.98
C GLU A 159 0.99 -0.78 20.18
N ARG A 160 0.11 0.16 19.83
CA ARG A 160 0.34 1.60 20.07
C ARG A 160 0.34 1.85 21.59
N ASN A 161 1.54 2.09 22.13
CA ASN A 161 1.87 2.41 23.53
C ASN A 161 2.25 1.19 24.40
N LYS A 162 3.55 0.95 24.50
CA LYS A 162 4.20 0.84 25.82
C LYS A 162 4.92 2.14 26.11
#